data_AF-A0A1S7FYE1-F1
#
_entry.id   AF-A0A1S7FYE1-F1
#
_cell.length_a   1.000
_cell.length_b   1.000
_cell.length_c   1.000
_cell.angle_alpha   90.00
_cell.angle_beta   90.00
_cell.angle_gamma   90.00
#
_symmetry.space_group_name_H-M   'P 1'
#
loop_
_entity.id
_entity.type
_entity.pdbx_description
1 polymer ?
#
loop_
_entity_poly.entity_id
_entity_poly.type
_entity_poly.pdbx_seq_one_letter_code
_entity_poly.pdbx_strand_id
1 'polypeptide(L)'
;MKASTRTDEFKFLFENVDNIRKANTFKKMNIADFTDEIMKTKPMNSRAPEKWINKGGTIEIDALGNWKYTNKNDISVVYKNGFPDFIPYKHPNVDNVPIEIAQPKNYPKDYEAANKGAGLSKISKPPVNDIKKPPEGYTWHHMEDGKTMMLVEKDIHNEFKHMGGQSIVNGKGK
;
A
#
# COMPACT_ATOMS: atom_id res chain seq x y z
N MET A 1 17.64 13.38 -43.69
CA MET A 1 17.74 13.25 -42.22
C MET A 1 16.80 14.28 -41.61
N LYS A 2 15.72 13.86 -40.93
CA LYS A 2 14.71 14.78 -40.38
C LYS A 2 15.24 15.39 -39.08
N ALA A 3 15.33 16.72 -39.04
CA ALA A 3 15.56 17.47 -37.81
C ALA A 3 14.30 17.39 -36.94
N SER A 4 14.41 16.75 -35.78
CA SER A 4 13.31 16.52 -34.84
C SER A 4 13.89 16.40 -33.42
N THR A 5 14.57 17.44 -32.93
CA THR A 5 15.49 17.23 -31.78
C THR A 5 15.66 18.40 -30.82
N ARG A 6 14.60 19.17 -30.50
CA ARG A 6 14.63 19.94 -29.25
C ARG A 6 13.24 20.37 -28.77
N THR A 7 12.42 20.92 -29.65
CA THR A 7 11.10 21.44 -29.28
C THR A 7 10.12 20.35 -28.85
N ASP A 8 10.18 19.19 -29.50
CA ASP A 8 9.30 18.05 -29.17
C ASP A 8 9.73 17.36 -27.87
N GLU A 9 11.05 17.28 -27.61
CA GLU A 9 11.59 16.78 -26.33
C GLU A 9 11.22 17.71 -25.17
N PHE A 10 11.33 19.04 -25.36
CA PHE A 10 10.92 20.01 -24.35
C PHE A 10 9.40 19.95 -24.10
N LYS A 11 8.58 19.86 -25.15
CA LYS A 11 7.13 19.73 -25.02
C LYS A 11 6.74 18.45 -24.29
N PHE A 12 7.36 17.32 -24.63
CA PHE A 12 7.17 16.04 -23.92
C PHE A 12 7.59 16.12 -22.45
N LEU A 13 8.71 16.79 -22.15
CA LEU A 13 9.17 17.00 -20.79
C LEU A 13 8.17 17.84 -19.99
N PHE A 14 7.68 18.96 -20.54
CA PHE A 14 6.70 19.84 -19.89
C PHE A 14 5.34 19.16 -19.68
N GLU A 15 4.82 18.47 -20.68
CA GLU A 15 3.59 17.67 -20.56
C GLU A 15 3.73 16.61 -19.46
N ASN A 16 4.89 15.94 -19.37
CA ASN A 16 5.16 15.02 -18.27
C ASN A 16 5.22 15.72 -16.90
N VAL A 17 5.86 16.89 -16.78
CA VAL A 17 5.90 17.63 -15.51
C VAL A 17 4.50 18.07 -15.07
N ASP A 18 3.65 18.54 -15.99
CA ASP A 18 2.29 18.96 -15.65
C ASP A 18 1.38 17.77 -15.33
N ASN A 19 1.57 16.64 -16.00
CA ASN A 19 0.90 15.38 -15.64
C ASN A 19 1.36 14.88 -14.26
N ILE A 20 2.64 15.01 -13.92
CA ILE A 20 3.18 14.70 -12.58
C ILE A 20 2.61 15.65 -11.52
N ARG A 21 2.50 16.95 -11.81
CA ARG A 21 1.89 17.93 -10.88
C ARG A 21 0.41 17.65 -10.63
N LYS A 22 -0.35 17.32 -11.68
CA LYS A 22 -1.77 16.92 -11.56
C LYS A 22 -1.92 15.61 -10.81
N ALA A 23 -1.05 14.63 -11.05
CA ALA A 23 -1.02 13.37 -10.31
C ALA A 23 -0.73 13.57 -8.81
N ASN A 24 0.04 14.59 -8.45
CA ASN A 24 0.38 14.87 -7.04
C ASN A 24 -0.59 15.82 -6.32
N THR A 25 -1.67 16.26 -6.98
CA THR A 25 -2.66 17.14 -6.35
C THR A 25 -3.86 16.34 -5.86
N PHE A 26 -3.93 16.16 -4.54
CA PHE A 26 -5.05 15.50 -3.87
C PHE A 26 -6.19 16.49 -3.61
N LYS A 27 -7.42 16.15 -4.03
CA LYS A 27 -8.63 16.90 -3.69
C LYS A 27 -9.23 16.32 -2.41
N LYS A 28 -9.34 17.13 -1.35
CA LYS A 28 -10.07 16.75 -0.13
C LYS A 28 -11.55 16.54 -0.44
N MET A 29 -12.09 15.42 0.03
CA MET A 29 -13.46 14.99 -0.21
C MET A 29 -14.34 15.20 1.04
N ASN A 30 -15.58 15.62 0.82
CA ASN A 30 -16.63 15.67 1.83
C ASN A 30 -17.64 14.53 1.61
N ILE A 31 -18.52 14.29 2.59
CA ILE A 31 -19.53 13.21 2.52
C ILE A 31 -20.36 13.29 1.23
N ALA A 32 -20.76 14.49 0.80
CA ALA A 32 -21.56 14.69 -0.40
C ALA A 32 -20.81 14.41 -1.73
N ASP A 33 -19.47 14.39 -1.71
CA ASP A 33 -18.67 14.11 -2.91
C ASP A 33 -18.63 12.60 -3.24
N PHE A 34 -19.02 11.72 -2.31
CA PHE A 34 -19.00 10.26 -2.52
C PHE A 34 -20.27 9.75 -3.21
N THR A 35 -20.43 10.10 -4.47
CA THR A 35 -21.48 9.56 -5.34
C THR A 35 -21.27 8.06 -5.61
N ASP A 36 -22.29 7.37 -6.13
CA ASP A 36 -22.18 5.96 -6.52
C ASP A 36 -21.03 5.70 -7.51
N GLU A 37 -20.76 6.66 -8.41
CA GLU A 37 -19.66 6.56 -9.36
C GLU A 37 -18.29 6.63 -8.66
N ILE A 38 -18.12 7.58 -7.74
CA ILE A 38 -16.89 7.67 -6.94
C ILE A 38 -16.72 6.41 -6.09
N MET A 39 -17.80 5.93 -5.46
CA MET A 39 -17.76 4.75 -4.60
C MET A 39 -17.35 3.47 -5.34
N LYS A 40 -17.58 3.36 -6.65
CA LYS A 40 -17.07 2.25 -7.47
C LYS A 40 -15.55 2.22 -7.58
N THR A 41 -14.89 3.37 -7.43
CA THR A 41 -13.41 3.49 -7.48
C THR A 41 -12.74 3.26 -6.12
N LYS A 42 -13.54 3.12 -5.06
CA LYS A 42 -13.02 2.98 -3.70
C LYS A 42 -12.13 1.73 -3.58
N PRO A 43 -10.95 1.82 -2.96
CA PRO A 43 -10.08 0.66 -2.74
C PRO A 43 -10.82 -0.46 -2.00
N MET A 44 -10.68 -1.70 -2.48
CA MET A 44 -11.39 -2.83 -1.90
C MET A 44 -10.98 -3.05 -0.44
N ASN A 45 -11.95 -3.40 0.42
CA ASN A 45 -11.81 -3.56 1.87
C ASN A 45 -11.33 -2.34 2.67
N SER A 46 -11.01 -1.21 2.03
CA SER A 46 -10.78 0.05 2.76
C SER A 46 -12.03 0.47 3.53
N ARG A 47 -11.85 1.30 4.57
CA ARG A 47 -12.99 1.74 5.40
C ARG A 47 -13.95 2.60 4.59
N ALA A 48 -15.25 2.49 4.87
CA ALA A 48 -16.26 3.34 4.23
C ALA A 48 -15.99 4.83 4.54
N PRO A 49 -16.16 5.75 3.57
CA PRO A 49 -15.83 7.15 3.76
C PRO A 49 -16.51 7.81 4.95
N GLU A 50 -17.82 7.60 5.10
CA GLU A 50 -18.59 8.12 6.23
C GLU A 50 -18.03 7.65 7.57
N LYS A 51 -17.73 6.36 7.72
CA LYS A 51 -17.14 5.80 8.95
C LYS A 51 -15.75 6.36 9.24
N TRP A 52 -14.95 6.63 8.21
CA TRP A 52 -13.61 7.19 8.38
C TRP A 52 -13.67 8.66 8.80
N ILE A 53 -14.49 9.45 8.12
CA ILE A 53 -14.68 10.87 8.39
C ILE A 53 -15.27 11.09 9.78
N ASN A 54 -16.29 10.31 10.17
CA ASN A 54 -16.90 10.39 11.51
C ASN A 54 -15.92 10.03 12.65
N LYS A 55 -14.83 9.29 12.35
CA LYS A 55 -13.75 9.00 13.33
C LYS A 55 -12.72 10.15 13.42
N GLY A 56 -12.95 11.27 12.72
CA GLY A 56 -12.03 12.39 12.61
C GLY A 56 -10.95 12.22 11.54
N GLY A 57 -11.12 11.27 10.62
CA GLY A 57 -10.22 11.12 9.48
C GLY A 57 -10.60 12.02 8.29
N THR A 58 -9.71 12.13 7.32
CA THR A 58 -9.98 12.76 6.03
C THR A 58 -9.68 11.80 4.89
N ILE A 59 -10.36 12.03 3.77
CA ILE A 59 -10.10 11.32 2.51
C ILE A 59 -9.84 12.36 1.44
N GLU A 60 -8.82 12.11 0.63
CA GLU A 60 -8.50 12.89 -0.54
C GLU A 60 -8.35 11.96 -1.75
N ILE A 61 -8.69 12.44 -2.94
CA ILE A 61 -8.54 11.67 -4.19
C ILE A 61 -7.80 12.53 -5.20
N ASP A 62 -6.79 11.97 -5.86
CA ASP A 62 -6.06 12.65 -6.93
C ASP A 62 -6.70 12.44 -8.31
N ALA A 63 -6.16 13.11 -9.32
CA ALA A 63 -6.66 13.01 -10.70
C ALA A 63 -6.47 11.61 -11.34
N LEU A 64 -5.62 10.76 -10.76
CA LEU A 64 -5.41 9.38 -11.21
C LEU A 64 -6.36 8.40 -10.52
N GLY A 65 -7.18 8.87 -9.60
CA GLY A 65 -8.09 8.03 -8.81
C GLY A 65 -7.41 7.33 -7.64
N ASN A 66 -6.22 7.75 -7.21
CA ASN A 66 -5.63 7.23 -5.99
C ASN A 66 -6.32 7.85 -4.78
N TRP A 67 -6.68 6.99 -3.83
CA TRP A 67 -7.34 7.42 -2.60
C TRP A 67 -6.32 7.57 -1.48
N LYS A 68 -6.26 8.74 -0.85
CA LYS A 68 -5.47 8.97 0.35
C LYS A 68 -6.38 9.03 1.56
N TYR A 69 -6.15 8.15 2.53
CA TYR A 69 -6.80 8.18 3.82
C TYR A 69 -5.83 8.77 4.84
N THR A 70 -6.27 9.79 5.58
CA THR A 70 -5.52 10.35 6.72
C THR A 70 -6.34 10.14 7.99
N ASN A 71 -5.74 9.59 9.04
CA ASN A 71 -6.43 9.39 10.32
C ASN A 71 -6.38 10.69 11.16
N LYS A 72 -7.05 10.69 12.32
CA LYS A 72 -7.10 11.83 13.24
C LYS A 72 -5.74 12.23 13.86
N ASN A 73 -4.71 11.42 13.67
CA ASN A 73 -3.34 11.66 14.15
C ASN A 73 -2.41 12.05 12.99
N ASP A 74 -2.96 12.50 11.86
CA ASP A 74 -2.26 12.94 10.65
C ASP A 74 -1.42 11.86 9.93
N ILE A 75 -1.64 10.58 10.27
CA ILE A 75 -1.02 9.45 9.57
C ILE A 75 -1.78 9.20 8.27
N SER A 76 -1.07 9.10 7.15
CA SER A 76 -1.65 8.99 5.81
C SER A 76 -1.21 7.74 5.05
N VAL A 77 -2.13 7.04 4.41
CA VAL A 77 -1.84 5.95 3.46
C VAL A 77 -2.53 6.24 2.13
N VAL A 78 -1.76 6.21 1.05
CA VAL A 78 -2.26 6.33 -0.33
C VAL A 78 -2.53 4.94 -0.88
N TYR A 79 -3.67 4.76 -1.53
CA TYR A 79 -4.05 3.53 -2.20
C TYR A 79 -3.85 3.73 -3.70
N LYS A 80 -2.82 3.09 -4.26
CA LYS A 80 -2.50 3.12 -5.68
C LYS A 80 -3.09 1.87 -6.34
N ASN A 81 -3.91 2.06 -7.37
CA ASN A 81 -4.60 0.95 -8.05
C ASN A 81 -5.36 0.01 -7.08
N GLY A 82 -5.87 0.54 -5.97
CA GLY A 82 -6.59 -0.22 -4.93
C GLY A 82 -5.71 -0.86 -3.84
N PHE A 83 -4.38 -0.80 -3.93
CA PHE A 83 -3.44 -1.35 -2.94
C PHE A 83 -2.79 -0.25 -2.10
N PRO A 84 -2.60 -0.47 -0.79
CA PRO A 84 -2.01 0.53 0.09
C PRO A 84 -0.50 0.67 -0.13
N ASP A 85 -0.03 1.90 -0.20
CA ASP A 85 1.39 2.23 -0.16
C ASP A 85 1.86 2.34 1.30
N PHE A 86 2.41 1.24 1.82
CA PHE A 86 2.99 1.18 3.16
C PHE A 86 4.48 1.50 3.22
N ILE A 87 5.12 1.93 2.12
CA ILE A 87 6.55 2.26 2.10
C ILE A 87 6.96 3.21 3.24
N PRO A 88 6.19 4.26 3.58
CA PRO A 88 6.54 5.16 4.69
C PRO A 88 6.56 4.50 6.08
N TYR A 89 5.91 3.34 6.23
CA TYR A 89 5.73 2.62 7.50
C TYR A 89 6.45 1.26 7.50
N LYS A 90 7.31 1.04 6.50
CA LYS A 90 8.18 -0.12 6.42
C LYS A 90 9.22 -0.04 7.55
N HIS A 91 9.58 -1.19 8.11
CA HIS A 91 10.70 -1.27 9.03
C HIS A 91 11.99 -0.73 8.38
N PRO A 92 12.70 0.24 8.99
CA PRO A 92 13.77 0.98 8.32
C PRO A 92 14.98 0.14 7.91
N ASN A 93 15.24 -0.95 8.64
CA ASN A 93 16.43 -1.80 8.45
C ASN A 93 16.12 -3.22 7.97
N VAL A 94 14.90 -3.50 7.49
CA VAL A 94 14.54 -4.83 6.97
C VAL A 94 14.11 -4.67 5.53
N ASP A 95 14.83 -5.32 4.62
CA ASP A 95 14.52 -5.27 3.20
C ASP A 95 13.22 -5.99 2.86
N ASN A 96 12.67 -5.67 1.68
CA ASN A 96 11.55 -6.43 1.16
C ASN A 96 12.07 -7.80 0.73
N VAL A 97 11.36 -8.85 1.06
CA VAL A 97 11.83 -10.22 0.83
C VAL A 97 10.93 -10.95 -0.17
N PRO A 98 11.49 -11.48 -1.27
CA PRO A 98 10.74 -12.35 -2.16
C PRO A 98 10.53 -13.71 -1.47
N ILE A 99 9.31 -14.24 -1.55
CA ILE A 99 8.98 -15.57 -1.04
C ILE A 99 8.02 -16.28 -2.01
N GLU A 100 8.04 -17.61 -1.97
CA GLU A 100 6.95 -18.39 -2.56
C GLU A 100 5.76 -18.37 -1.59
N ILE A 101 4.68 -17.72 -2.00
CA ILE A 101 3.46 -17.61 -1.19
C ILE A 101 2.79 -18.97 -1.07
N ALA A 102 2.54 -19.41 0.17
CA ALA A 102 1.94 -20.70 0.44
C ALA A 102 0.54 -20.83 -0.18
N GLN A 103 0.31 -21.96 -0.85
CA GLN A 103 -0.98 -22.38 -1.40
C GLN A 103 -1.33 -23.79 -0.87
N PRO A 104 -2.48 -24.01 -0.18
CA PRO A 104 -3.45 -23.01 0.22
C PRO A 104 -2.88 -22.01 1.24
N LYS A 105 -3.58 -20.88 1.41
CA LYS A 105 -3.15 -19.77 2.26
C LYS A 105 -2.71 -20.23 3.66
N ASN A 106 -1.48 -19.88 4.04
CA ASN A 106 -0.90 -20.22 5.34
C ASN A 106 0.05 -19.11 5.81
N TYR A 107 -0.48 -18.15 6.59
CA TYR A 107 0.32 -17.02 7.08
C TYR A 107 1.56 -17.44 7.89
N PRO A 108 1.50 -18.41 8.84
CA PRO A 108 2.69 -18.87 9.53
C PRO A 108 3.83 -19.34 8.62
N LYS A 109 3.52 -20.04 7.51
CA LYS A 109 4.54 -20.46 6.53
C LYS A 109 5.16 -19.27 5.81
N ASP A 110 4.33 -18.34 5.35
CA ASP A 110 4.81 -17.13 4.67
C ASP A 110 5.66 -16.26 5.61
N TYR A 111 5.26 -16.13 6.87
CA TYR A 111 6.03 -15.40 7.89
C TYR A 111 7.36 -16.08 8.19
N GLU A 112 7.39 -17.41 8.27
CA GLU A 112 8.63 -18.16 8.42
C GLU A 112 9.58 -17.96 7.24
N ALA A 113 9.05 -18.01 6.00
CA ALA A 113 9.83 -17.75 4.80
C ALA A 113 10.37 -16.31 4.78
N ALA A 114 9.54 -15.32 5.13
CA ALA A 114 9.93 -13.92 5.14
C ALA A 114 10.98 -13.61 6.23
N ASN A 115 10.79 -14.13 7.46
CA ASN A 115 11.77 -13.98 8.53
C ASN A 115 13.12 -14.60 8.16
N LYS A 116 13.12 -15.80 7.55
CA LYS A 116 14.35 -16.45 7.06
C LYS A 116 15.00 -15.64 5.93
N GLY A 117 14.21 -15.17 4.96
CA GLY A 117 14.69 -14.36 3.85
C GLY A 117 15.29 -13.02 4.31
N ALA A 118 14.79 -12.45 5.40
CA ALA A 118 15.29 -11.23 6.01
C ALA A 118 16.44 -11.46 7.01
N GLY A 119 16.85 -12.71 7.25
CA GLY A 119 17.89 -13.04 8.23
C GLY A 119 17.49 -12.75 9.68
N LEU A 120 16.19 -12.74 9.99
CA LEU A 120 15.69 -12.44 11.33
C LEU A 120 15.78 -13.66 12.25
N SER A 121 16.15 -13.40 13.51
CA SER A 121 16.35 -14.40 14.55
C SER A 121 16.13 -13.79 15.94
N LYS A 122 16.33 -14.56 17.01
CA LYS A 122 16.21 -14.05 18.38
C LYS A 122 17.18 -12.92 18.72
N ILE A 123 18.30 -12.82 17.99
CA ILE A 123 19.37 -11.83 18.23
C ILE A 123 19.44 -10.74 17.15
N SER A 124 18.57 -10.78 16.13
CA SER A 124 18.49 -9.74 15.11
C SER A 124 17.80 -8.48 15.64
N LYS A 125 17.84 -7.40 14.85
CA LYS A 125 17.07 -6.17 15.10
C LYS A 125 16.15 -5.93 13.90
N PRO A 126 14.84 -6.17 14.01
CA PRO A 126 14.11 -6.53 15.23
C PRO A 126 14.28 -8.03 15.58
N PRO A 127 14.11 -8.43 16.85
CA PRO A 127 14.21 -9.83 17.24
C PRO A 127 12.94 -10.60 16.88
N VAL A 128 13.11 -11.88 16.54
CA VAL A 128 12.04 -12.83 16.28
C VAL A 128 12.15 -14.01 17.24
N ASN A 129 11.23 -14.07 18.21
CA ASN A 129 11.21 -15.12 19.24
C ASN A 129 10.65 -16.46 18.71
N ASP A 130 9.68 -16.37 17.79
CA ASP A 130 9.04 -17.49 17.10
C ASP A 130 9.16 -17.22 15.60
N ILE A 131 9.91 -18.06 14.89
CA ILE A 131 10.18 -17.88 13.46
C ILE A 131 8.91 -17.84 12.60
N LYS A 132 7.79 -18.38 13.09
CA LYS A 132 6.50 -18.38 12.40
C LYS A 132 5.64 -17.15 12.69
N LYS A 133 6.17 -16.18 13.43
CA LYS A 133 5.49 -14.92 13.77
C LYS A 133 6.33 -13.73 13.31
N PRO A 134 5.70 -12.61 12.95
CA PRO A 134 6.45 -11.39 12.71
C PRO A 134 7.10 -10.89 14.02
N PRO A 135 8.14 -10.06 13.91
CA PRO A 135 8.67 -9.28 15.03
C PRO A 135 7.58 -8.49 15.78
N GLU A 136 7.77 -8.27 17.07
CA GLU A 136 6.84 -7.49 17.89
C GLU A 136 6.71 -6.05 17.36
N GLY A 137 5.48 -5.53 17.34
CA GLY A 137 5.16 -4.22 16.75
C GLY A 137 5.01 -4.21 15.23
N TYR A 138 5.39 -5.29 14.53
CA TYR A 138 5.35 -5.37 13.07
C TYR A 138 4.46 -6.51 12.56
N THR A 139 4.17 -6.48 11.27
CA THR A 139 3.56 -7.58 10.53
C THR A 139 4.19 -7.67 9.15
N TRP A 140 4.27 -8.87 8.60
CA TRP A 140 4.61 -9.04 7.19
C TRP A 140 3.37 -8.76 6.34
N HIS A 141 3.48 -7.78 5.44
CA HIS A 141 2.48 -7.39 4.47
C HIS A 141 2.80 -8.01 3.10
N HIS A 142 1.86 -8.75 2.54
CA HIS A 142 1.93 -9.26 1.16
C HIS A 142 1.73 -8.12 0.17
N MET A 143 2.79 -7.76 -0.56
CA MET A 143 2.74 -6.73 -1.59
C MET A 143 1.90 -7.18 -2.80
N GLU A 144 1.40 -6.21 -3.57
CA GLU A 144 0.53 -6.40 -4.73
C GLU A 144 1.10 -7.31 -5.84
N ASP A 145 2.42 -7.53 -5.89
CA ASP A 145 3.05 -8.43 -6.84
C ASP A 145 2.81 -9.93 -6.53
N GLY A 146 2.22 -10.23 -5.38
CA GLY A 146 1.88 -11.59 -4.96
C GLY A 146 3.09 -12.49 -4.65
N LYS A 147 4.28 -11.92 -4.53
CA LYS A 147 5.52 -12.69 -4.28
C LYS A 147 6.51 -12.00 -3.34
N THR A 148 6.23 -10.77 -2.93
CA THR A 148 7.10 -9.99 -2.04
C THR A 148 6.40 -9.70 -0.71
N MET A 149 7.17 -9.81 0.38
CA MET A 149 6.75 -9.45 1.72
C MET A 149 7.48 -8.18 2.17
N MET A 150 6.74 -7.24 2.75
CA MET A 150 7.26 -6.03 3.36
C MET A 150 6.97 -6.06 4.86
N LEU A 151 7.98 -5.86 5.70
CA LEU A 151 7.76 -5.74 7.15
C LEU A 151 7.26 -4.33 7.46
N VAL A 152 6.02 -4.21 7.96
CA VAL A 152 5.35 -2.92 8.18
C VAL A 152 4.86 -2.80 9.62
N GLU A 153 4.73 -1.56 10.11
CA GLU A 153 4.14 -1.29 11.42
C GLU A 153 2.72 -1.88 11.53
N LYS A 154 2.51 -2.70 12.56
CA LYS A 154 1.29 -3.50 12.70
C LYS A 154 0.04 -2.64 12.89
N ASP A 155 0.16 -1.56 13.65
CA ASP A 155 -0.98 -0.71 13.98
C ASP A 155 -1.45 0.09 12.75
N ILE A 156 -0.51 0.57 11.94
CA ILE A 156 -0.81 1.20 10.65
C ILE A 156 -1.49 0.20 9.72
N HIS A 157 -0.88 -0.97 9.51
CA HIS A 157 -1.45 -2.02 8.68
C HIS A 157 -2.87 -2.43 9.12
N ASN A 158 -3.13 -2.44 10.43
CA ASN A 158 -4.44 -2.78 10.99
C ASN A 158 -5.48 -1.66 10.86
N GLU A 159 -5.08 -0.40 10.98
CA GLU A 159 -6.01 0.73 10.87
C GLU A 159 -6.45 0.94 9.41
N PHE A 160 -5.49 0.90 8.48
CA PHE A 160 -5.67 1.07 7.04
C PHE A 160 -6.01 -0.26 6.38
N LYS A 161 -7.28 -0.65 6.50
CA LYS A 161 -7.81 -1.90 5.93
C LYS A 161 -7.68 -1.93 4.41
N HIS A 162 -7.34 -3.09 3.87
CA HIS A 162 -7.01 -3.23 2.46
C HIS A 162 -7.24 -4.66 1.94
N MET A 163 -7.27 -4.79 0.62
CA MET A 163 -6.95 -6.03 -0.05
C MET A 163 -5.42 -6.17 -0.13
N GLY A 164 -4.85 -7.27 0.36
CA GLY A 164 -3.41 -7.54 0.27
C GLY A 164 -3.07 -8.45 -0.92
N GLY A 165 -1.79 -8.52 -1.31
CA GLY A 165 -1.36 -9.33 -2.46
C GLY A 165 -1.70 -10.82 -2.36
N GLN A 166 -1.86 -11.36 -1.14
CA GLN A 166 -2.23 -12.76 -1.00
C GLN A 166 -3.62 -13.10 -1.57
N SER A 167 -4.55 -12.13 -1.70
CA SER A 167 -5.82 -12.40 -2.39
C SER A 167 -5.71 -12.40 -3.91
N ILE A 168 -4.61 -11.92 -4.48
CA ILE A 168 -4.32 -12.12 -5.91
C ILE A 168 -3.88 -13.57 -6.14
N VAL A 169 -3.02 -14.09 -5.25
CA VAL A 169 -2.44 -15.44 -5.36
C VAL A 169 -3.45 -16.54 -4.99
N ASN A 170 -4.12 -16.39 -3.84
CA ASN A 170 -5.03 -17.38 -3.26
C ASN A 170 -6.47 -16.85 -3.25
N GLY A 171 -6.90 -16.17 -4.30
CA GLY A 171 -8.18 -15.46 -4.35
C GLY A 171 -9.36 -16.23 -3.75
N LYS A 172 -10.37 -15.48 -3.27
CA LYS A 172 -11.67 -16.07 -2.89
C LYS A 172 -12.04 -17.03 -4.01
N GLY A 173 -12.26 -18.30 -3.64
CA GLY A 173 -12.55 -19.35 -4.60
C GLY A 173 -13.56 -18.86 -5.64
N LYS A 174 -13.30 -19.22 -6.90
CA LYS A 174 -14.32 -19.19 -7.94
C LYS A 174 -15.65 -19.70 -7.40
#